data_AF-A0A4Y8K585-F1
#
_entry.id   AF-A0A4Y8K585-F1
#
_cell.length_a   1.000
_cell.length_b   1.000
_cell.length_c   1.000
_cell.angle_alpha   90.00
_cell.angle_beta   90.00
_cell.angle_gamma   90.00
#
_symmetry.space_group_name_H-M   'P 1'
#
loop_
_entity.id
_entity.type
_entity.pdbx_description
1 polymer ?
#
loop_
_entity_poly.entity_id
_entity_poly.type
_entity_poly.pdbx_seq_one_letter_code
_entity_poly.pdbx_strand_id
1 'polypeptide(L)'
;MTPPNSGSAPDVAPEDGRTETANERLDRNWNSLLQELRVTQTGTQIIGGFLLAVAFQPRFTELDRYQITLYLILVCVTALTTALGLGPVILHRLLFRQQAMAQIVQVGSVLVRATLVGVAVVVSGTVIFIFDVALGRSAGIIAAAALLLLISLSWLILARAVSRWRSA
;
A
#
# COMPACT_ATOMS: atom_id res chain seq x y z
N MET A 1 15.55 -59.42 1.06
CA MET A 1 14.23 -58.83 1.35
C MET A 1 14.43 -57.34 1.53
N THR A 2 14.37 -56.59 0.43
CA THR A 2 14.51 -55.12 0.41
C THR A 2 13.14 -54.49 0.65
N PRO A 3 12.99 -53.48 1.53
CA PRO A 3 11.72 -52.81 1.72
C PRO A 3 11.36 -51.93 0.51
N PRO A 4 10.06 -51.77 0.21
CA PRO A 4 9.59 -51.06 -0.97
C PRO A 4 9.59 -49.54 -0.79
N ASN A 5 9.92 -48.88 -1.90
CA ASN A 5 9.91 -47.45 -2.16
C ASN A 5 8.57 -46.79 -1.78
N SER A 6 8.58 -45.85 -0.82
CA SER A 6 7.42 -45.03 -0.46
C SER A 6 7.56 -43.61 -1.01
N GLY A 7 6.93 -43.38 -2.16
CA GLY A 7 6.23 -42.14 -2.47
C GLY A 7 7.06 -40.89 -2.68
N SER A 8 7.78 -40.82 -3.80
CA SER A 8 8.13 -39.55 -4.43
C SER A 8 6.86 -38.81 -4.86
N ALA A 9 6.36 -37.92 -4.00
CA ALA A 9 5.56 -36.80 -4.47
C ALA A 9 6.43 -36.02 -5.49
N PRO A 10 5.89 -35.57 -6.63
CA PRO A 10 6.69 -34.84 -7.59
C PRO A 10 7.08 -33.51 -6.95
N ASP A 11 8.32 -33.47 -6.47
CA ASP A 11 9.05 -32.27 -6.11
C ASP A 11 9.16 -31.47 -7.40
N VAL A 12 8.27 -30.49 -7.57
CA VAL A 12 8.28 -29.62 -8.75
C VAL A 12 9.54 -28.76 -8.65
N ALA A 13 10.62 -29.26 -9.25
CA ALA A 13 11.88 -28.54 -9.38
C ALA A 13 11.59 -27.16 -10.03
N PRO A 14 12.01 -26.04 -9.41
CA PRO A 14 11.70 -24.71 -9.92
C PRO A 14 12.72 -24.22 -10.94
N GLU A 15 12.27 -23.34 -11.85
CA GLU A 15 13.06 -22.64 -12.87
C GLU A 15 14.26 -21.81 -12.32
N ASP A 16 14.42 -21.68 -10.99
CA ASP A 16 15.48 -20.91 -10.29
C ASP A 16 16.48 -21.81 -9.50
N GLY A 17 16.37 -23.14 -9.58
CA GLY A 17 17.38 -24.05 -9.01
C GLY A 17 17.46 -24.13 -7.47
N ARG A 18 16.49 -23.60 -6.73
CA ARG A 18 16.40 -23.69 -5.26
C ARG A 18 15.38 -24.75 -4.81
N THR A 19 15.77 -25.67 -3.93
CA THR A 19 14.82 -26.60 -3.29
C THR A 19 14.13 -25.91 -2.11
N GLU A 20 12.85 -25.58 -2.24
CA GLU A 20 12.04 -24.97 -1.16
C GLU A 20 10.62 -25.52 -1.15
N THR A 21 10.01 -25.61 0.04
CA THR A 21 8.62 -26.01 0.20
C THR A 21 7.65 -24.88 -0.21
N ALA A 22 6.40 -25.24 -0.53
CA ALA A 22 5.37 -24.26 -0.89
C ALA A 22 5.13 -23.19 0.20
N ASN A 23 5.24 -23.59 1.48
CA ASN A 23 5.09 -22.67 2.61
C ASN A 23 6.28 -21.69 2.73
N GLU A 24 7.51 -22.16 2.52
CA GLU A 24 8.71 -21.30 2.52
C GLU A 24 8.66 -20.27 1.39
N ARG A 25 8.17 -20.66 0.21
CA ARG A 25 7.97 -19.74 -0.93
C ARG A 25 6.97 -18.63 -0.60
N LEU A 26 5.84 -18.98 0.03
CA LEU A 26 4.81 -18.01 0.45
C LEU A 26 5.37 -17.04 1.49
N ASP A 27 6.14 -17.53 2.47
CA ASP A 27 6.78 -16.69 3.48
C ASP A 27 7.79 -15.71 2.87
N ARG A 28 8.63 -16.15 1.93
CA ARG A 28 9.54 -15.24 1.21
C ARG A 28 8.77 -14.17 0.44
N ASN A 29 7.78 -14.56 -0.35
CA ASN A 29 6.97 -13.62 -1.13
C ASN A 29 6.25 -12.62 -0.22
N TRP A 30 5.75 -13.08 0.94
CA TRP A 30 5.14 -12.23 1.95
C TRP A 30 6.13 -11.21 2.52
N ASN A 31 7.33 -11.65 2.88
CA ASN A 31 8.38 -10.76 3.37
C ASN A 31 8.81 -9.71 2.33
N SER A 32 8.87 -10.08 1.04
CA SER A 32 9.08 -9.12 -0.06
C SER A 32 7.96 -8.08 -0.14
N LEU A 33 6.70 -8.52 -0.07
CA LEU A 33 5.53 -7.62 -0.07
C LEU A 33 5.53 -6.69 1.15
N LEU A 34 5.90 -7.17 2.33
CA LEU A 34 6.03 -6.33 3.53
C LEU A 34 7.15 -5.30 3.38
N GLN A 35 8.24 -5.63 2.69
CA GLN A 35 9.31 -4.68 2.39
C GLN A 35 8.85 -3.60 1.43
N GLU A 36 8.17 -3.96 0.33
CA GLU A 36 7.59 -3.00 -0.60
C GLU A 36 6.54 -2.10 0.08
N LEU A 37 5.71 -2.68 0.95
CA LEU A 37 4.73 -1.94 1.74
C LEU A 37 5.42 -0.95 2.68
N ARG A 38 6.54 -1.34 3.30
CA ARG A 38 7.30 -0.46 4.20
C ARG A 38 7.89 0.75 3.46
N VAL A 39 8.36 0.57 2.22
CA VAL A 39 8.81 1.69 1.37
C VAL A 39 7.66 2.67 1.11
N THR A 40 6.44 2.16 0.92
CA THR A 40 5.26 3.02 0.73
C THR A 40 4.83 3.70 2.04
N GLN A 41 4.96 3.00 3.16
CA GLN A 41 4.55 3.47 4.47
C GLN A 41 5.37 4.68 4.94
N THR A 42 6.68 4.70 4.69
CA THR A 42 7.53 5.86 5.04
C THR A 42 7.07 7.13 4.35
N GLY A 43 6.65 7.06 3.08
CA GLY A 43 6.06 8.20 2.37
C GLY A 43 4.82 8.76 3.06
N THR A 44 3.93 7.88 3.52
CA THR A 44 2.71 8.28 4.25
C THR A 44 3.03 8.90 5.61
N GLN A 45 4.03 8.37 6.32
CA GLN A 45 4.49 8.93 7.59
C GLN A 45 5.07 10.34 7.43
N ILE A 46 5.86 10.56 6.38
CA ILE A 46 6.42 11.88 6.05
C ILE A 46 5.28 12.88 5.79
N ILE A 47 4.32 12.52 4.94
CA ILE A 47 3.16 13.37 4.65
C ILE A 47 2.36 13.64 5.93
N GLY A 48 2.09 12.62 6.74
CA GLY A 48 1.40 12.77 8.02
C GLY A 48 2.14 13.71 8.98
N GLY A 49 3.46 13.60 9.06
CA GLY A 49 4.30 14.50 9.85
C GLY A 49 4.24 15.94 9.36
N PHE A 50 4.28 16.16 8.04
CA PHE A 50 4.12 17.51 7.48
C PHE A 50 2.73 18.08 7.74
N LEU A 51 1.68 17.27 7.59
CA LEU A 51 0.32 17.69 7.95
C LEU A 51 0.25 18.06 9.43
N LEU A 52 0.83 17.26 10.33
CA LEU A 52 0.87 17.60 11.74
C LEU A 52 1.59 18.94 11.98
N ALA A 53 2.73 19.17 11.32
CA ALA A 53 3.49 20.41 11.44
C ALA A 53 2.68 21.65 10.99
N VAL A 54 1.82 21.49 9.96
CA VAL A 54 0.94 22.57 9.46
C VAL A 54 0.00 23.10 10.54
N ALA A 55 -0.52 22.26 11.45
CA ALA A 55 -1.41 22.70 12.53
C ALA A 55 -0.75 23.70 13.50
N PHE A 56 0.58 23.71 13.58
CA PHE A 56 1.34 24.59 14.46
C PHE A 56 1.95 25.78 13.72
N GLN A 57 1.72 25.91 12.41
CA GLN A 57 2.18 27.07 11.66
C GLN A 57 1.29 28.29 11.96
N PRO A 58 1.85 29.51 12.08
CA PRO A 58 1.06 30.72 12.29
C PRO A 58 -0.06 30.90 11.27
N ARG A 59 0.20 30.51 10.02
CA ARG A 59 -0.73 30.60 8.89
C ARG A 59 -1.94 29.66 9.00
N PHE A 60 -1.93 28.71 9.94
CA PHE A 60 -3.05 27.78 10.14
C PHE A 60 -4.32 28.49 10.58
N THR A 61 -4.20 29.57 11.36
CA THR A 61 -5.36 30.37 11.83
C THR A 61 -5.97 31.24 10.74
N GLU A 62 -5.27 31.42 9.61
CA GLU A 62 -5.76 32.15 8.43
C GLU A 62 -6.53 31.24 7.46
N LEU A 63 -6.55 29.93 7.69
CA LEU A 63 -7.24 28.99 6.81
C LEU A 63 -8.75 29.20 6.85
N ASP A 64 -9.36 29.12 5.68
CA ASP A 64 -10.82 29.13 5.57
C ASP A 64 -11.44 27.84 6.14
N ARG A 65 -12.75 27.84 6.37
CA ARG A 65 -13.46 26.68 6.94
C ARG A 65 -13.32 25.42 6.09
N TYR A 66 -13.28 25.54 4.77
CA TYR A 66 -13.10 24.39 3.89
C TYR A 66 -11.68 23.84 4.00
N GLN A 67 -10.66 24.70 4.03
CA GLN A 67 -9.26 24.29 4.16
C GLN A 67 -9.03 23.54 5.48
N ILE A 68 -9.59 24.04 6.58
CA ILE A 68 -9.54 23.36 7.88
C ILE A 68 -10.27 22.01 7.83
N THR A 69 -11.44 21.94 7.22
CA THR A 69 -12.22 20.69 7.08
C THR A 69 -11.44 19.66 6.25
N LEU A 70 -10.91 20.08 5.10
CA LEU A 70 -10.10 19.25 4.22
C LEU A 70 -8.84 18.76 4.93
N TYR A 71 -8.16 19.63 5.66
CA TYR A 71 -6.99 19.30 6.48
C TYR A 71 -7.32 18.21 7.51
N LEU A 72 -8.40 18.36 8.29
CA LEU A 72 -8.77 17.39 9.31
C LEU A 72 -9.17 16.04 8.71
N ILE A 73 -9.93 16.04 7.61
CA ILE A 73 -10.24 14.82 6.85
C ILE A 73 -8.95 14.14 6.42
N LEU A 74 -8.00 14.91 5.87
CA LEU A 74 -6.73 14.37 5.38
C LEU A 74 -5.88 13.78 6.50
N VAL A 75 -5.87 14.39 7.69
CA VAL A 75 -5.22 13.82 8.88
C VAL A 75 -5.86 12.49 9.27
N CYS A 76 -7.20 12.41 9.31
CA CYS A 76 -7.92 11.16 9.60
C CYS A 76 -7.64 10.07 8.56
N VAL A 77 -7.67 10.41 7.27
CA VAL A 77 -7.38 9.47 6.18
C VAL A 77 -5.94 8.99 6.23
N THR A 78 -4.98 9.87 6.56
CA THR A 78 -3.57 9.51 6.73
C THR A 78 -3.38 8.55 7.90
N ALA A 79 -4.03 8.82 9.04
CA ALA A 79 -4.00 7.94 10.21
C ALA A 79 -4.62 6.57 9.91
N LEU A 80 -5.78 6.53 9.24
CA LEU A 80 -6.44 5.30 8.84
C LEU A 80 -5.58 4.50 7.84
N THR A 81 -5.01 5.16 6.84
CA THR A 81 -4.11 4.52 5.86
C THR A 81 -2.89 3.91 6.56
N THR A 82 -2.33 4.62 7.54
CA THR A 82 -1.22 4.12 8.35
C THR A 82 -1.63 2.88 9.16
N ALA A 83 -2.81 2.90 9.78
CA ALA A 83 -3.34 1.77 10.54
C ALA A 83 -3.58 0.54 9.64
N LEU A 84 -4.15 0.72 8.45
CA LEU A 84 -4.34 -0.33 7.45
C LEU A 84 -3.00 -0.94 7.02
N GLY A 85 -1.97 -0.11 6.81
CA GLY A 85 -0.61 -0.55 6.46
C GLY A 85 0.08 -1.37 7.55
N LEU A 86 -0.30 -1.18 8.82
CA LEU A 86 0.18 -2.02 9.93
C LEU A 86 -0.55 -3.37 10.01
N GLY A 87 -1.74 -3.47 9.42
CA GLY A 87 -2.59 -4.66 9.44
C GLY A 87 -1.89 -5.95 9.02
N PRO A 88 -1.15 -6.00 7.88
CA PRO A 88 -0.40 -7.19 7.46
C PRO A 88 0.64 -7.67 8.49
N VAL A 89 1.30 -6.74 9.20
CA VAL A 89 2.29 -7.08 10.24
C VAL A 89 1.60 -7.73 11.44
N ILE A 90 0.44 -7.20 11.83
CA ILE A 90 -0.37 -7.76 12.92
C ILE A 90 -0.92 -9.14 12.52
N LEU A 91 -1.47 -9.25 11.31
CA LEU A 91 -2.02 -10.49 10.77
C LEU A 91 -0.95 -11.60 10.73
N HIS A 92 0.25 -11.26 10.25
CA HIS A 92 1.39 -12.17 10.26
C HIS A 92 1.72 -12.62 11.68
N ARG A 93 1.84 -11.69 12.65
CA ARG A 93 2.14 -12.06 14.05
C ARG A 93 1.08 -12.95 14.71
N LEU A 94 -0.20 -12.77 14.37
CA LEU A 94 -1.31 -13.50 14.99
C LEU A 94 -1.57 -14.88 14.37
N LEU A 95 -1.58 -14.98 13.03
CA LEU A 95 -2.01 -16.20 12.33
C LEU A 95 -0.87 -17.16 11.99
N PHE A 96 0.40 -16.72 12.07
CA PHE A 96 1.54 -17.63 11.89
C PHE A 96 1.56 -18.76 12.92
N ARG A 97 0.98 -18.52 14.11
CA ARG A 97 0.84 -19.57 15.16
C ARG A 97 -0.21 -20.63 14.83
N GLN A 98 -1.06 -20.43 13.82
CA GLN A 98 -2.20 -21.31 13.50
C GLN A 98 -2.04 -22.10 12.19
N GLN A 99 -0.90 -22.01 11.48
CA GLN A 99 -0.62 -22.72 10.22
C GLN A 99 -1.65 -22.47 9.08
N ALA A 100 -2.52 -21.46 9.20
CA ALA A 100 -3.61 -21.15 8.27
C ALA A 100 -3.15 -20.20 7.15
N MET A 101 -2.19 -20.62 6.33
CA MET A 101 -1.53 -19.77 5.31
C MET A 101 -2.49 -19.19 4.25
N ALA A 102 -3.53 -19.93 3.86
CA ALA A 102 -4.48 -19.48 2.83
C ALA A 102 -5.30 -18.23 3.25
N GLN A 103 -5.66 -18.12 4.54
CA GLN A 103 -6.46 -17.00 5.05
C GLN A 103 -5.63 -15.72 5.22
N ILE A 104 -4.33 -15.87 5.55
CA ILE A 104 -3.38 -14.76 5.68
C ILE A 104 -3.24 -14.01 4.35
N VAL A 105 -3.12 -14.74 3.24
CA VAL A 105 -2.94 -14.15 1.91
C VAL A 105 -4.16 -13.35 1.46
N GLN A 106 -5.38 -13.86 1.70
CA GLN A 106 -6.61 -13.18 1.30
C GLN A 106 -6.81 -11.86 2.05
N VAL A 107 -6.74 -11.90 3.39
CA VAL A 107 -6.91 -10.70 4.23
C VAL A 107 -5.75 -9.72 4.02
N GLY A 108 -4.53 -10.22 3.94
CA GLY A 108 -3.33 -9.43 3.65
C GLY A 108 -3.43 -8.67 2.33
N SER A 109 -3.86 -9.35 1.26
CA SER A 109 -4.03 -8.74 -0.05
C SER A 109 -5.07 -7.62 -0.06
N VAL A 110 -6.15 -7.76 0.71
CA VAL A 110 -7.18 -6.70 0.85
C VAL A 110 -6.60 -5.50 1.61
N LEU A 111 -5.88 -5.74 2.71
CA LEU A 111 -5.25 -4.67 3.50
C LEU A 111 -4.18 -3.91 2.71
N VAL A 112 -3.33 -4.60 1.95
CA VAL A 112 -2.33 -3.98 1.08
C VAL A 112 -3.01 -3.13 0.01
N ARG A 113 -4.03 -3.66 -0.69
CA ARG A 113 -4.79 -2.89 -1.69
C ARG A 113 -5.47 -1.66 -1.09
N ALA A 114 -6.12 -1.81 0.06
CA ALA A 114 -6.74 -0.70 0.77
C ALA A 114 -5.72 0.38 1.19
N THR A 115 -4.52 -0.05 1.61
CA THR A 115 -3.42 0.86 1.96
C THR A 115 -2.94 1.63 0.73
N LEU A 116 -2.72 0.96 -0.41
CA LEU A 116 -2.30 1.62 -1.65
C LEU A 116 -3.32 2.64 -2.16
N VAL A 117 -4.62 2.32 -2.06
CA VAL A 117 -5.70 3.28 -2.37
C VAL A 117 -5.66 4.45 -1.39
N GLY A 118 -5.54 4.18 -0.09
CA GLY A 118 -5.41 5.22 0.94
C GLY A 118 -4.23 6.15 0.68
N VAL A 119 -3.07 5.63 0.32
CA VAL A 119 -1.87 6.41 -0.05
C VAL A 119 -2.17 7.33 -1.22
N ALA A 120 -2.82 6.84 -2.29
CA ALA A 120 -3.18 7.66 -3.43
C ALA A 120 -4.13 8.81 -3.05
N VAL A 121 -5.10 8.54 -2.16
CA VAL A 121 -6.02 9.56 -1.62
C VAL A 121 -5.27 10.58 -0.77
N VAL A 122 -4.37 10.14 0.10
CA VAL A 122 -3.55 11.03 0.95
C VAL A 122 -2.71 11.96 0.08
N VAL A 123 -1.94 11.43 -0.88
CA VAL A 123 -1.07 12.24 -1.74
C VAL A 123 -1.90 13.24 -2.56
N SER A 124 -3.00 12.79 -3.15
CA SER A 124 -3.89 13.66 -3.93
C SER A 124 -4.55 14.74 -3.06
N GLY A 125 -5.00 14.36 -1.87
CA GLY A 125 -5.59 15.24 -0.85
C GLY A 125 -4.61 16.30 -0.34
N THR A 126 -3.34 15.91 -0.14
CA THR A 126 -2.27 16.84 0.22
C THR A 126 -2.01 17.82 -0.91
N VAL A 127 -1.99 17.39 -2.17
CA VAL A 127 -1.78 18.28 -3.32
C VAL A 127 -2.91 19.29 -3.47
N ILE A 128 -4.18 18.87 -3.41
CA ILE A 128 -5.29 19.85 -3.44
C ILE A 128 -5.17 20.84 -2.29
N PHE A 129 -4.86 20.38 -1.07
CA PHE A 129 -4.72 21.26 0.09
C PHE A 129 -3.60 22.29 -0.10
N ILE A 130 -2.41 21.86 -0.52
CA ILE A 130 -1.26 22.76 -0.70
C ILE A 130 -1.52 23.80 -1.78
N PHE A 131 -2.01 23.37 -2.95
CA PHE A 131 -2.28 24.29 -4.06
C PHE A 131 -3.45 25.23 -3.75
N ASP A 132 -4.44 24.75 -3.02
CA ASP A 132 -5.55 25.57 -2.57
C ASP A 132 -5.11 26.68 -1.61
N VAL A 133 -4.23 26.36 -0.66
CA VAL A 133 -3.65 27.36 0.26
C VAL A 133 -2.72 28.33 -0.46
N ALA A 134 -1.98 27.88 -1.47
CA ALA A 134 -0.99 28.70 -2.16
C ALA A 134 -1.57 29.59 -3.27
N LEU A 135 -2.51 29.06 -4.06
CA LEU A 135 -2.98 29.65 -5.32
C LEU A 135 -4.51 29.70 -5.43
N GLY A 136 -5.23 29.18 -4.43
CA GLY A 136 -6.70 29.14 -4.38
C GLY A 136 -7.32 27.86 -4.95
N ARG A 137 -8.65 27.75 -4.77
CA ARG A 137 -9.39 26.49 -4.96
C ARG A 137 -9.28 25.90 -6.36
N SER A 138 -9.33 26.73 -7.39
CA SER A 138 -9.24 26.31 -8.78
C SER A 138 -7.90 25.62 -9.07
N ALA A 139 -6.80 26.21 -8.61
CA ALA A 139 -5.47 25.62 -8.73
C ALA A 139 -5.37 24.29 -7.97
N GLY A 140 -5.95 24.21 -6.77
CA GLY A 140 -6.05 22.97 -5.99
C GLY A 140 -6.74 21.84 -6.75
N ILE A 141 -7.90 22.12 -7.33
CA ILE A 141 -8.69 21.14 -8.09
C ILE A 141 -7.91 20.68 -9.33
N ILE A 142 -7.32 21.61 -10.10
CA ILE A 142 -6.55 21.28 -11.31
C ILE A 142 -5.34 20.40 -10.95
N ALA A 143 -4.58 20.77 -9.92
CA ALA A 143 -3.40 20.02 -9.49
C ALA A 143 -3.76 18.60 -9.04
N ALA A 144 -4.82 18.44 -8.25
CA ALA A 144 -5.26 17.12 -7.81
C ALA A 144 -5.86 16.29 -8.97
N ALA A 145 -6.60 16.90 -9.89
CA ALA A 145 -7.09 16.20 -11.08
C ALA A 145 -5.94 15.70 -11.96
N ALA A 146 -4.92 16.55 -12.18
CA ALA A 146 -3.72 16.17 -12.92
C ALA A 146 -2.95 15.03 -12.24
N LEU A 147 -2.78 15.10 -10.92
CA LEU A 147 -2.11 14.04 -10.16
C LEU A 147 -2.91 12.73 -10.17
N LEU A 148 -4.22 12.78 -9.94
CA LEU A 148 -5.08 11.60 -10.00
C LEU A 148 -5.05 10.96 -11.38
N LEU A 149 -5.02 11.77 -12.44
CA LEU A 149 -4.86 11.28 -13.81
C LEU A 149 -3.51 10.58 -13.98
N LEU A 150 -2.41 11.16 -13.50
CA LEU A 150 -1.07 10.55 -13.57
C LEU A 150 -1.00 9.23 -12.81
N ILE A 151 -1.55 9.17 -11.59
CA ILE A 151 -1.63 7.94 -10.79
C ILE A 151 -2.45 6.88 -11.54
N SER A 152 -3.62 7.26 -12.04
CA SER A 152 -4.53 6.36 -12.77
C SER A 152 -3.88 5.84 -14.05
N LEU A 153 -3.24 6.70 -14.83
CA LEU A 153 -2.50 6.32 -16.04
C LEU A 153 -1.35 5.37 -15.71
N SER A 154 -0.60 5.62 -14.63
CA SER A 154 0.49 4.75 -14.19
C SER A 154 -0.02 3.35 -13.87
N TRP A 155 -1.14 3.23 -13.14
CA TRP A 155 -1.77 1.93 -12.87
C TRP A 155 -2.31 1.27 -14.13
N LEU A 156 -2.94 2.01 -15.04
CA LEU A 156 -3.43 1.46 -16.31
C LEU A 156 -2.31 0.97 -17.21
N ILE A 157 -1.18 1.70 -17.28
CA ILE A 157 0.01 1.29 -18.02
C ILE A 157 0.58 0.01 -17.42
N LEU A 158 0.73 -0.04 -16.09
CA LEU A 158 1.21 -1.23 -15.38
C LEU A 158 0.28 -2.43 -15.62
N ALA A 159 -1.03 -2.25 -15.46
CA ALA A 159 -2.02 -3.31 -15.68
C ALA A 159 -1.98 -3.82 -17.12
N ARG A 160 -1.87 -2.92 -18.11
CA ARG A 160 -1.73 -3.31 -19.52
C ARG A 160 -0.42 -4.02 -19.80
N ALA A 161 0.70 -3.53 -19.26
CA ALA A 161 1.99 -4.18 -19.40
C ALA A 161 1.91 -5.62 -18.87
N VAL A 162 1.44 -5.83 -17.63
CA VAL A 162 1.29 -7.17 -17.05
C VAL A 162 0.36 -8.07 -17.87
N SER A 163 -0.75 -7.54 -18.40
CA SER A 163 -1.66 -8.32 -19.26
C SER A 163 -1.01 -8.84 -20.54
N ARG A 164 -0.07 -8.07 -21.12
CA ARG A 164 0.66 -8.47 -22.33
C ARG A 164 1.66 -9.59 -22.06
N TRP A 165 2.26 -9.61 -20.87
CA TRP A 165 3.25 -10.62 -20.48
C TRP A 165 2.61 -11.96 -20.12
N ARG A 166 1.36 -11.96 -19.65
CA ARG A 166 0.58 -13.19 -19.46
C ARG A 166 0.07 -13.81 -20.76
N SER A 167 0.16 -13.08 -21.87
CA SER A 167 -0.37 -13.49 -23.19
C SER A 167 0.75 -13.87 -24.18
N ALA A 168 2.01 -13.80 -23.76
CA ALA A 168 3.20 -14.20 -24.51
C ALA A 168 3.84 -15.41 -23.82
#